data_AF-A0A0B8WCY7-F1
#
_entry.id   AF-A0A0B8WCY7-F1
#
_cell.length_a   1.000
_cell.length_b   1.000
_cell.length_c   1.000
_cell.angle_alpha   90.00
_cell.angle_beta   90.00
_cell.angle_gamma   90.00
#
_symmetry.space_group_name_H-M   'P 1'
#
loop_
_entity.id
_entity.type
_entity.pdbx_description
1 polymer ?
#
loop_
_entity_poly.entity_id
_entity_poly.type
_entity_poly.pdbx_seq_one_letter_code
_entity_poly.pdbx_strand_id
1 'polypeptide(L)'
;MRKALHLARKAAVKGEVPVAAILVGPEGLISWAVNTRERQQTPLGHAELFALHKASQKKHSWRLSDCTLYVTLEPCVMCAGAIQQARLKRVVYGASDPKGGAVQSLYQVLSDSRLNHQVEITPGVLADECAALIQSFFQDRREEKKTEQSQKIFRDRASVVVVHKNQILGFHAVDPTSKMPYFFLPGGAIEPGESLPDAAARECLEETGYKVRILEETAFERKYDFPWNGKINACRTVFYLAVLDQEWTPPHKVEDADYHKGVAWISAKDASQIFSYNKEILWAVQKLLKTAQKKSALR
;
A
#
# COMPACT_ATOMS: atom_id res chain seq x y z
N MET A 1 -11.55 25.71 20.20
CA MET A 1 -11.77 24.63 19.20
C MET A 1 -12.06 25.13 17.77
N ARG A 2 -13.04 26.02 17.52
CA ARG A 2 -13.38 26.47 16.13
C ARG A 2 -12.17 26.90 15.28
N LYS A 3 -11.21 27.62 15.87
CA LYS A 3 -9.95 28.00 15.19
C LYS A 3 -9.09 26.79 14.80
N ALA A 4 -9.05 25.73 15.62
CA ALA A 4 -8.34 24.50 15.31
C ALA A 4 -9.02 23.75 14.16
N LEU A 5 -10.36 23.66 14.17
CA LEU A 5 -11.14 23.12 13.04
C LEU A 5 -10.85 23.86 11.72
N HIS A 6 -10.76 25.19 11.74
CA HIS A 6 -10.39 25.97 10.55
C HIS A 6 -8.99 25.61 10.03
N LEU A 7 -8.02 25.45 10.93
CA LEU A 7 -6.66 25.03 10.56
C LEU A 7 -6.63 23.58 10.03
N ALA A 8 -7.40 22.68 10.64
CA ALA A 8 -7.53 21.29 10.22
C ALA A 8 -8.10 21.18 8.79
N ARG A 9 -9.10 22.01 8.45
CA ARG A 9 -9.62 22.11 7.06
C ARG A 9 -8.52 22.52 6.08
N LYS A 10 -7.65 23.46 6.44
CA LYS A 10 -6.51 23.85 5.61
C LYS A 10 -5.48 22.73 5.42
N ALA A 11 -5.36 21.81 6.37
CA ALA A 11 -4.53 20.62 6.22
C ALA A 11 -5.16 19.59 5.27
N ALA A 12 -6.48 19.35 5.37
CA ALA A 12 -7.21 18.49 4.43
C ALA A 12 -7.01 18.94 2.97
N VAL A 13 -7.13 20.23 2.69
CA VAL A 13 -6.90 20.80 1.34
C VAL A 13 -5.50 20.48 0.80
N LYS A 14 -4.52 20.27 1.69
CA LYS A 14 -3.14 19.92 1.33
C LYS A 14 -2.89 18.40 1.32
N GLY A 15 -3.94 17.59 1.42
CA GLY A 15 -3.84 16.13 1.41
C GLY A 15 -3.31 15.54 2.72
N GLU A 16 -3.31 16.30 3.81
CA GLU A 16 -2.93 15.83 5.15
C GLU A 16 -4.18 15.43 5.94
N VAL A 17 -4.05 14.43 6.83
CA VAL A 17 -5.15 14.09 7.76
C VAL A 17 -5.54 15.35 8.54
N PRO A 18 -6.82 15.76 8.57
CA PRO A 18 -7.23 17.07 9.09
C PRO A 18 -7.25 17.11 10.62
N VAL A 19 -6.05 17.18 11.19
CA VAL A 19 -5.83 17.38 12.63
C VAL A 19 -5.06 18.68 12.84
N ALA A 20 -5.51 19.47 13.80
CA ALA A 20 -4.85 20.70 14.19
C ALA A 20 -4.84 20.87 15.70
N ALA A 21 -3.77 21.49 16.19
CA ALA A 21 -3.57 21.76 17.59
C ALA A 21 -3.22 23.24 17.81
N ILE A 22 -3.75 23.81 18.88
CA ILE A 22 -3.57 25.20 19.28
C ILE A 22 -3.19 25.23 20.75
N LEU A 23 -2.11 25.92 21.08
CA LEU A 23 -1.69 26.11 22.47
C LEU A 23 -1.99 27.54 22.94
N VAL A 24 -2.71 27.64 24.05
CA VAL A 24 -3.14 28.90 24.67
C VAL A 24 -2.55 28.99 26.07
N GLY A 25 -1.91 30.10 26.40
CA GLY A 25 -1.44 30.43 27.75
C GLY A 25 -2.24 31.58 28.37
N PRO A 26 -1.77 32.14 29.50
CA PRO A 26 -2.48 33.21 30.21
C PRO A 26 -2.72 34.46 29.36
N GLU A 27 -1.76 34.83 28.51
CA GLU A 27 -1.83 36.00 27.61
C GLU A 27 -2.54 35.68 26.27
N GLY A 28 -3.09 34.48 26.13
CA GLY A 28 -3.79 34.04 24.92
C GLY A 28 -2.97 33.10 24.04
N LEU A 29 -3.14 33.22 22.73
CA LEU A 29 -2.63 32.25 21.75
C LEU A 29 -1.09 32.29 21.66
N ILE A 30 -0.42 31.18 22.01
CA ILE A 30 1.04 31.06 21.94
C ILE A 30 1.46 30.52 20.57
N SER A 31 0.90 29.35 20.19
CA SER A 31 1.30 28.61 19.01
C SER A 31 0.14 27.81 18.42
N TRP A 32 0.32 27.36 17.18
CA TRP A 32 -0.57 26.41 16.52
C TRP A 32 0.22 25.58 15.50
N ALA A 33 -0.31 24.40 15.19
CA ALA A 33 0.18 23.55 14.13
C ALA A 33 -0.93 22.65 13.59
N VAL A 34 -0.64 22.02 12.46
CA VAL A 34 -1.50 21.04 11.79
C VAL A 34 -0.69 19.78 11.55
N ASN A 35 -1.36 18.67 11.26
CA ASN A 35 -0.69 17.46 10.79
C ASN A 35 0.08 17.76 9.49
N THR A 36 1.32 17.31 9.42
CA THR A 36 2.23 17.48 8.28
C THR A 36 3.01 16.20 7.97
N ARG A 37 2.51 15.05 8.42
CA ARG A 37 3.19 13.76 8.31
C ARG A 37 3.58 13.44 6.87
N GLU A 38 2.66 13.61 5.93
CA GLU A 38 2.91 13.27 4.52
C GLU A 38 3.90 14.25 3.89
N ARG A 39 3.72 15.54 4.09
CA ARG A 39 4.60 16.56 3.48
C ARG A 39 6.02 16.53 4.04
N GLN A 40 6.18 16.25 5.32
CA GLN A 40 7.51 16.20 5.96
C GLN A 40 8.13 14.81 5.96
N GLN A 41 7.43 13.78 5.48
CA GLN A 41 7.91 12.40 5.45
C GLN A 41 8.46 11.96 6.82
N THR A 42 7.77 12.34 7.89
CA THR A 42 8.21 12.07 9.27
C THR A 42 7.06 11.53 10.12
N PRO A 43 7.28 10.45 10.89
CA PRO A 43 6.27 9.93 11.80
C PRO A 43 5.91 10.91 12.92
N LEU A 44 6.79 11.88 13.21
CA LEU A 44 6.57 12.93 14.22
C LEU A 44 5.67 14.07 13.72
N GLY A 45 5.10 13.94 12.52
CA GLY A 45 4.36 14.96 11.80
C GLY A 45 3.03 15.41 12.41
N HIS A 46 2.80 15.21 13.71
CA HIS A 46 1.54 15.42 14.40
C HIS A 46 1.37 16.88 14.84
N ALA A 47 0.12 17.35 14.87
CA ALA A 47 -0.19 18.74 15.17
C ALA A 47 0.22 19.12 16.61
N GLU A 48 -0.01 18.23 17.58
CA GLU A 48 0.28 18.44 18.99
C GLU A 48 1.77 18.65 19.22
N LEU A 49 2.62 17.78 18.64
CA LEU A 49 4.06 17.86 18.78
C LEU A 49 4.61 19.19 18.26
N PHE A 50 4.19 19.62 17.08
CA PHE A 50 4.65 20.89 16.52
C PHE A 50 4.07 22.11 17.23
N ALA A 51 2.85 22.05 17.76
CA ALA A 51 2.30 23.12 18.57
C ALA A 51 3.11 23.30 19.87
N LEU A 52 3.42 22.19 20.56
CA LEU A 52 4.29 22.16 21.74
C LEU A 52 5.68 22.70 21.41
N HIS A 53 6.33 22.17 20.37
CA HIS A 53 7.67 22.59 19.97
C HIS A 53 7.75 24.10 19.70
N LYS A 54 6.82 24.64 18.90
CA LYS A 54 6.76 26.09 18.62
C LYS A 54 6.52 26.92 19.87
N ALA A 55 5.69 26.44 20.80
CA ALA A 55 5.46 27.14 22.06
C ALA A 55 6.70 27.15 22.95
N SER A 56 7.41 26.02 23.05
CA SER A 56 8.63 25.93 23.84
C SER A 56 9.73 26.82 23.31
N GLN A 57 9.88 26.92 21.98
CA GLN A 57 10.79 27.87 21.34
C GLN A 57 10.40 29.32 21.66
N LYS A 58 9.11 29.67 21.52
CA LYS A 58 8.62 31.03 21.78
C LYS A 58 8.74 31.44 23.26
N LYS A 59 8.52 30.52 24.20
CA LYS A 59 8.64 30.77 25.64
C LYS A 59 10.07 30.58 26.18
N HIS A 60 11.01 30.11 25.36
CA HIS A 60 12.34 29.65 25.80
C HIS A 60 12.27 28.70 27.01
N SER A 61 11.27 27.82 27.04
CA SER A 61 11.01 26.90 28.14
C SER A 61 10.37 25.63 27.62
N TRP A 62 10.85 24.47 28.08
CA TRP A 62 10.19 23.19 27.82
C TRP A 62 8.96 22.96 28.71
N ARG A 63 8.85 23.68 29.84
CA ARG A 63 7.69 23.65 30.73
C ARG A 63 6.63 24.62 30.25
N LEU A 64 5.43 24.11 30.03
CA LEU A 64 4.24 24.82 29.55
C LEU A 64 3.09 24.68 30.56
N SER A 65 3.40 24.76 31.85
CA SER A 65 2.51 24.40 32.98
C SER A 65 1.32 25.31 33.23
N ASP A 66 1.28 26.45 32.56
CA ASP A 66 0.18 27.41 32.55
C ASP A 66 -0.66 27.33 31.27
N CYS A 67 -0.34 26.39 30.37
CA CYS A 67 -0.93 26.32 29.03
C CYS A 67 -2.03 25.25 28.92
N THR A 68 -3.00 25.55 28.06
CA THR A 68 -4.05 24.63 27.59
C THR A 68 -3.84 24.30 26.12
N LEU A 69 -3.83 23.02 25.78
CA LEU A 69 -3.80 22.54 24.40
C LEU A 69 -5.22 22.24 23.93
N TYR A 70 -5.62 22.79 22.78
CA TYR A 70 -6.83 22.42 22.06
C TYR A 70 -6.45 21.61 20.82
N VAL A 71 -7.02 20.43 20.63
CA VAL A 71 -6.73 19.57 19.48
C VAL A 71 -8.02 18.97 18.90
N THR A 72 -8.14 18.89 17.57
CA THR A 72 -9.40 18.45 16.94
C THR A 72 -9.68 16.95 17.11
N LEU A 73 -8.66 16.13 17.36
CA LEU A 73 -8.75 14.69 17.56
C LEU A 73 -8.07 14.31 18.88
N GLU A 74 -8.55 13.26 19.53
CA GLU A 74 -7.92 12.68 20.71
C GLU A 74 -6.43 12.36 20.47
N PRO A 75 -5.52 12.84 21.34
CA PRO A 75 -4.10 12.55 21.23
C PRO A 75 -3.76 11.06 21.26
N CYS A 76 -2.86 10.63 20.39
CA CYS A 76 -2.28 9.28 20.41
C CYS A 76 -1.21 9.12 21.51
N VAL A 77 -0.69 7.90 21.71
CA VAL A 77 0.31 7.58 22.75
C VAL A 77 1.53 8.52 22.71
N MET A 78 2.04 8.78 21.50
CA MET A 78 3.17 9.69 21.29
C MET A 78 2.87 11.11 21.74
N CYS A 79 1.70 11.65 21.35
CA CYS A 79 1.32 13.02 21.66
C CYS A 79 0.95 13.17 23.15
N ALA A 80 0.28 12.17 23.74
CA ALA A 80 0.01 12.12 25.17
C ALA A 80 1.31 12.12 26.00
N GLY A 81 2.31 11.32 25.59
CA GLY A 81 3.64 11.35 26.22
C GLY A 81 4.31 12.72 26.12
N ALA A 82 4.24 13.40 24.97
CA ALA A 82 4.79 14.74 24.81
C ALA A 82 4.06 15.81 25.64
N ILE A 83 2.73 15.74 25.71
CA ILE A 83 1.89 16.59 26.56
C ILE A 83 2.31 16.45 28.03
N GLN A 84 2.54 15.21 28.48
CA GLN A 84 2.99 14.91 29.84
C GLN A 84 4.38 15.51 30.12
N GLN A 85 5.33 15.34 29.19
CA GLN A 85 6.69 15.89 29.32
C GLN A 85 6.69 17.42 29.31
N ALA A 86 5.80 18.05 28.54
CA ALA A 86 5.62 19.49 28.49
C ALA A 86 4.94 20.07 29.74
N ARG A 87 4.45 19.21 30.65
CA ARG A 87 3.78 19.59 31.90
C ARG A 87 2.52 20.42 31.68
N LEU A 88 1.79 20.20 30.59
CA LEU A 88 0.60 21.01 30.30
C LEU A 88 -0.41 20.97 31.44
N LYS A 89 -1.04 22.11 31.73
CA LYS A 89 -2.13 22.16 32.71
C LYS A 89 -3.33 21.35 32.23
N ARG A 90 -3.71 21.55 30.96
CA ARG A 90 -4.96 21.05 30.42
C ARG A 90 -4.87 20.68 28.95
N VAL A 91 -5.60 19.64 28.58
CA VAL A 91 -5.88 19.25 27.19
C VAL A 91 -7.38 19.26 26.96
N VAL A 92 -7.78 19.90 25.87
CA VAL A 92 -9.14 19.93 25.36
C VAL A 92 -9.14 19.30 23.98
N TYR A 93 -9.90 18.22 23.77
CA TYR A 93 -9.98 17.60 22.45
C TYR A 93 -11.41 17.51 21.91
N GLY A 94 -11.52 17.43 20.59
CA GLY A 94 -12.79 17.32 19.87
C GLY A 94 -13.27 15.87 19.79
N ALA A 95 -13.03 15.23 18.64
CA ALA A 95 -13.44 13.86 18.41
C ALA A 95 -12.57 12.85 19.20
N SER A 96 -13.18 11.77 19.68
CA SER A 96 -12.46 10.59 20.18
C SER A 96 -11.76 9.84 19.06
N ASP A 97 -10.69 9.09 19.37
CA ASP A 97 -10.03 8.19 18.43
C ASP A 97 -10.08 6.73 18.93
N PRO A 98 -11.09 5.95 18.53
CA PRO A 98 -11.23 4.54 18.94
C PRO A 98 -10.10 3.63 18.46
N LYS A 99 -9.25 4.06 17.51
CA LYS A 99 -8.19 3.24 16.92
C LYS A 99 -6.79 3.64 17.38
N GLY A 100 -6.60 4.84 17.89
CA GLY A 100 -5.28 5.36 18.26
C GLY A 100 -5.25 6.25 19.50
N GLY A 101 -6.41 6.58 20.08
CA GLY A 101 -6.53 7.54 21.19
C GLY A 101 -5.96 7.00 22.50
N ALA A 102 -5.10 7.78 23.13
CA ALA A 102 -4.39 7.39 24.35
C ALA A 102 -4.77 8.19 25.59
N VAL A 103 -5.84 8.98 25.50
CA VAL A 103 -6.33 9.81 26.61
C VAL A 103 -7.50 9.14 27.30
N GLN A 104 -8.48 8.63 26.54
CA GLN A 104 -9.63 7.92 27.07
C GLN A 104 -10.00 6.65 26.26
N SER A 105 -9.72 6.60 24.96
CA SER A 105 -10.20 5.51 24.08
C SER A 105 -9.51 4.17 24.31
N LEU A 106 -8.20 4.08 24.06
CA LEU A 106 -7.43 2.82 24.21
C LEU A 106 -6.53 2.82 25.45
N TYR A 107 -6.09 4.01 25.87
CA TYR A 107 -5.23 4.21 27.02
C TYR A 107 -5.70 5.43 27.82
N GLN A 108 -5.21 5.54 29.05
CA GLN A 108 -5.46 6.67 29.94
C GLN A 108 -4.13 7.29 30.39
N VAL A 109 -3.22 7.54 29.43
CA VAL A 109 -1.85 7.99 29.71
C VAL A 109 -1.82 9.27 30.53
N LEU A 110 -2.68 10.24 30.21
CA LEU A 110 -2.73 11.54 30.88
C LEU A 110 -3.40 11.51 32.27
N SER A 111 -4.03 10.40 32.64
CA SER A 111 -4.68 10.19 33.94
C SER A 111 -4.01 9.09 34.77
N ASP A 112 -2.86 8.59 34.33
CA ASP A 112 -2.10 7.58 35.07
C ASP A 112 -1.47 8.21 36.33
N SER A 113 -1.93 7.75 37.49
CA SER A 113 -1.49 8.26 38.80
C SER A 113 -0.02 7.97 39.10
N ARG A 114 0.63 7.05 38.38
CA ARG A 114 2.06 6.74 38.53
C ARG A 114 2.94 7.83 37.91
N LEU A 115 2.39 8.70 37.08
CA LEU A 115 3.14 9.78 36.44
C LEU A 115 3.21 11.02 37.34
N ASN A 116 4.36 11.69 37.32
CA ASN A 116 4.69 12.81 38.22
C ASN A 116 4.01 14.16 37.91
N HIS A 117 3.11 14.22 36.93
CA HIS A 117 2.32 15.41 36.60
C HIS A 117 0.92 14.98 36.18
N GLN A 118 -0.09 15.78 36.52
CA GLN A 118 -1.48 15.46 36.24
C GLN A 118 -2.04 16.52 35.30
N VAL A 119 -2.66 16.06 34.21
CA VAL A 119 -3.19 16.92 33.15
C VAL A 119 -4.71 16.92 33.23
N GLU A 120 -5.32 18.09 33.31
CA GLU A 120 -6.77 18.23 33.22
C GLU A 120 -7.25 17.87 31.80
N ILE A 121 -8.28 17.04 31.68
CA ILE A 121 -8.79 16.57 30.38
C ILE A 121 -10.20 17.10 30.18
N THR A 122 -10.48 17.66 29.00
CA THR A 122 -11.83 18.01 28.56
C THR A 122 -12.09 17.41 27.19
N PRO A 123 -12.82 16.29 27.11
CA PRO A 123 -13.15 15.65 25.86
C PRO A 123 -14.36 16.33 25.19
N GLY A 124 -14.58 16.04 23.91
CA GLY A 124 -15.87 16.23 23.25
C GLY A 124 -16.22 17.65 22.79
N VAL A 125 -15.28 18.61 22.83
CA VAL A 125 -15.59 19.99 22.43
C VAL A 125 -15.69 20.07 20.90
N LEU A 126 -16.90 20.32 20.38
CA LEU A 126 -17.21 20.24 18.95
C LEU A 126 -16.87 18.86 18.36
N ALA A 127 -17.16 17.78 19.10
CA ALA A 127 -16.84 16.41 18.70
C ALA A 127 -17.37 16.06 17.31
N ASP A 128 -18.65 16.34 17.04
CA ASP A 128 -19.31 15.99 15.78
C ASP A 128 -18.68 16.71 14.59
N GLU A 129 -18.40 18.02 14.72
CA GLU A 129 -17.73 18.81 13.68
C GLU A 129 -16.31 18.28 13.40
N CYS A 130 -15.59 17.88 14.45
CA CYS A 130 -14.24 17.30 14.32
C CYS A 130 -14.27 15.91 13.67
N ALA A 131 -15.21 15.07 14.07
CA ALA A 131 -15.36 13.71 13.55
C ALA A 131 -15.78 13.74 12.07
N ALA A 132 -16.76 14.57 11.73
CA ALA A 132 -17.27 14.73 10.36
C ALA A 132 -16.14 15.13 9.39
N LEU A 133 -15.26 16.05 9.79
CA LEU A 133 -14.13 16.49 8.96
C LEU A 133 -13.13 15.37 8.66
N ILE A 134 -12.85 14.50 9.64
CA ILE A 134 -11.94 13.36 9.45
C ILE A 134 -12.61 12.29 8.58
N GLN A 135 -13.89 12.01 8.83
CA GLN A 135 -14.66 11.04 8.06
C GLN A 135 -14.76 11.43 6.59
N SER A 136 -15.08 12.70 6.29
CA SER A 136 -15.16 13.20 4.92
C SER A 136 -13.82 13.06 4.20
N PHE A 137 -12.71 13.47 4.83
CA PHE A 137 -11.37 13.35 4.25
C PHE A 137 -11.02 11.90 3.83
N PHE A 138 -11.32 10.92 4.69
CA PHE A 138 -11.06 9.52 4.34
C PHE A 138 -12.06 8.95 3.34
N GLN A 139 -13.28 9.49 3.27
CA GLN A 139 -14.26 9.11 2.24
C GLN A 139 -13.79 9.59 0.86
N ASP A 140 -13.45 10.87 0.73
CA ASP A 140 -12.97 11.47 -0.52
C ASP A 140 -11.74 10.69 -1.04
N ARG A 141 -10.79 10.37 -0.17
CA ARG A 141 -9.61 9.54 -0.49
C ARG A 141 -9.93 8.13 -0.98
N ARG A 142 -11.03 7.52 -0.52
CA ARG A 142 -11.46 6.20 -1.00
C ARG A 142 -12.10 6.31 -2.38
N GLU A 143 -12.86 7.37 -2.63
CA GLU A 143 -13.51 7.63 -3.91
C GLU A 143 -12.49 8.01 -5.00
N GLU A 144 -11.48 8.83 -4.66
CA GLU A 144 -10.33 9.13 -5.53
C GLU A 144 -9.65 7.83 -5.98
N LYS A 145 -9.27 6.95 -5.03
CA LYS A 145 -8.64 5.65 -5.35
C LYS A 145 -9.50 4.75 -6.23
N LYS A 146 -10.81 4.72 -6.00
CA LYS A 146 -11.74 3.95 -6.84
C LYS A 146 -11.79 4.52 -8.26
N THR A 147 -11.83 5.84 -8.38
CA THR A 147 -11.86 6.54 -9.67
C THR A 147 -10.57 6.30 -10.45
N GLU A 148 -9.41 6.47 -9.82
CA GLU A 148 -8.10 6.15 -10.40
C GLU A 148 -8.05 4.70 -10.90
N GLN A 149 -8.57 3.75 -10.12
CA GLN A 149 -8.59 2.35 -10.52
C GLN A 149 -9.56 2.08 -11.69
N SER A 150 -10.69 2.80 -11.76
CA SER A 150 -11.68 2.68 -12.84
C SER A 150 -11.22 3.27 -14.17
N GLN A 151 -10.34 4.28 -14.14
CA GLN A 151 -9.80 4.96 -15.32
C GLN A 151 -8.55 4.27 -15.91
N LYS A 152 -8.01 3.25 -15.23
CA LYS A 152 -6.88 2.48 -15.77
C LYS A 152 -7.29 1.72 -17.02
N ILE A 153 -6.62 2.01 -18.12
CA ILE A 153 -6.71 1.21 -19.34
C ILE A 153 -5.86 -0.04 -19.14
N PHE A 154 -6.53 -1.18 -18.98
CA PHE A 154 -5.86 -2.47 -18.86
C PHE A 154 -5.50 -3.02 -20.23
N ARG A 155 -4.28 -3.54 -20.37
CA ARG A 155 -3.87 -4.33 -21.54
C ARG A 155 -4.31 -5.76 -21.33
N ASP A 156 -5.08 -6.27 -22.29
CA ASP A 156 -5.54 -7.66 -22.28
C ASP A 156 -4.41 -8.59 -22.70
N ARG A 157 -4.20 -9.62 -21.88
CA ARG A 157 -3.09 -10.57 -22.03
C ARG A 157 -3.55 -11.98 -21.75
N ALA A 158 -2.83 -12.93 -22.32
CA ALA A 158 -2.92 -14.34 -21.96
C ALA A 158 -1.53 -14.85 -21.56
N SER A 159 -1.47 -15.69 -20.52
CA SER A 159 -0.21 -16.26 -20.03
C SER A 159 -0.42 -17.69 -19.56
N VAL A 160 0.66 -18.46 -19.59
CA VAL A 160 0.62 -19.89 -19.33
C VAL A 160 1.62 -20.30 -18.27
N VAL A 161 1.19 -21.19 -17.37
CA VAL A 161 2.08 -21.93 -16.47
C VAL A 161 2.24 -23.32 -17.07
N VAL A 162 3.35 -23.53 -17.78
CA VAL A 162 3.66 -24.85 -18.36
C VAL A 162 4.34 -25.70 -17.30
N VAL A 163 3.80 -26.88 -17.03
CA VAL A 163 4.36 -27.79 -16.02
C VAL A 163 4.83 -29.08 -16.67
N HIS A 164 6.10 -29.42 -16.47
CA HIS A 164 6.69 -30.69 -16.89
C HIS A 164 7.66 -31.20 -15.82
N LYS A 165 7.55 -32.48 -15.42
CA LYS A 165 8.43 -33.12 -14.40
C LYS A 165 8.65 -32.26 -13.14
N ASN A 166 7.58 -31.63 -12.62
CA ASN A 166 7.62 -30.74 -11.46
C ASN A 166 8.50 -29.49 -11.64
N GLN A 167 8.73 -29.09 -12.88
CA GLN A 167 9.38 -27.86 -13.29
C GLN A 167 8.40 -26.96 -14.03
N ILE A 168 8.69 -25.66 -14.03
CA ILE A 168 7.92 -24.62 -14.69
C ILE A 168 8.77 -24.02 -15.81
N LEU A 169 8.21 -23.94 -17.01
CA LEU A 169 8.84 -23.24 -18.12
C LEU A 169 8.70 -21.73 -17.95
N GLY A 170 9.75 -21.00 -18.31
CA GLY A 170 9.72 -19.56 -18.43
C GLY A 170 11.01 -19.04 -19.05
N PHE A 171 11.20 -17.74 -19.01
CA PHE A 171 12.39 -17.10 -19.55
C PHE A 171 12.91 -16.00 -18.63
N HIS A 172 14.22 -15.77 -18.71
CA HIS A 172 14.88 -14.70 -18.01
C HIS A 172 14.76 -13.41 -18.80
N ALA A 173 14.45 -12.32 -18.11
CA ALA A 173 14.44 -11.00 -18.72
C ALA A 173 15.06 -9.97 -17.77
N VAL A 174 15.62 -8.89 -18.32
CA VAL A 174 16.15 -7.78 -17.53
C VAL A 174 15.41 -6.52 -17.91
N ASP A 175 14.82 -5.85 -16.91
CA ASP A 175 14.11 -4.60 -17.16
C ASP A 175 15.08 -3.54 -17.72
N PRO A 176 14.78 -2.91 -18.87
CA PRO A 176 15.72 -2.01 -19.54
C PRO A 176 16.11 -0.78 -18.72
N THR A 177 15.22 -0.29 -17.83
CA THR A 177 15.42 0.95 -17.06
C THR A 177 16.04 0.66 -15.70
N SER A 178 15.39 -0.16 -14.88
CA SER A 178 15.80 -0.50 -13.52
C SER A 178 16.93 -1.53 -13.45
N LYS A 179 17.21 -2.23 -14.56
CA LYS A 179 18.19 -3.33 -14.65
C LYS A 179 17.87 -4.52 -13.74
N MET A 180 16.65 -4.57 -13.19
CA MET A 180 16.21 -5.67 -12.35
C MET A 180 16.03 -6.95 -13.20
N PRO A 181 16.59 -8.10 -12.77
CA PRO A 181 16.35 -9.37 -13.42
C PRO A 181 15.00 -9.96 -12.98
N TYR A 182 14.31 -10.59 -13.93
CA TYR A 182 13.04 -11.28 -13.75
C TYR A 182 13.10 -12.66 -14.38
N PHE A 183 12.24 -13.54 -13.88
CA PHE A 183 11.86 -14.77 -14.55
C PHE A 183 10.35 -14.69 -14.85
N PHE A 184 10.01 -14.70 -16.12
CA PHE A 184 8.63 -14.56 -16.59
C PHE A 184 8.03 -15.89 -16.97
N LEU A 185 6.73 -15.99 -16.70
CA LEU A 185 5.88 -16.96 -17.38
C LEU A 185 5.73 -16.52 -18.83
N PRO A 186 5.65 -17.47 -19.78
CA PRO A 186 5.36 -17.11 -21.15
C PRO A 186 3.97 -16.50 -21.28
N GLY A 187 3.83 -15.50 -22.14
CA GLY A 187 2.55 -14.84 -22.40
C GLY A 187 2.67 -13.35 -22.73
N GLY A 188 1.77 -12.86 -23.56
CA GLY A 188 1.79 -11.49 -24.06
C GLY A 188 0.41 -10.95 -24.34
N ALA A 189 0.35 -9.99 -25.26
CA ALA A 189 -0.90 -9.31 -25.63
C ALA A 189 -1.70 -10.17 -26.62
N ILE A 190 -3.01 -9.97 -26.63
CA ILE A 190 -3.90 -10.65 -27.57
C ILE A 190 -3.84 -9.92 -28.91
N GLU A 191 -3.63 -10.64 -30.01
CA GLU A 191 -3.67 -10.07 -31.35
C GLU A 191 -5.10 -9.94 -31.90
N PRO A 192 -5.36 -9.02 -32.85
CA PRO A 192 -6.68 -8.86 -33.43
C PRO A 192 -7.22 -10.16 -34.07
N GLY A 193 -8.35 -10.66 -33.57
CA GLY A 193 -9.00 -11.88 -34.07
C GLY A 193 -8.52 -13.17 -33.42
N GLU A 194 -7.57 -13.10 -32.48
CA GLU A 194 -7.02 -14.25 -31.76
C GLU A 194 -7.83 -14.60 -30.51
N SER A 195 -7.96 -15.90 -30.19
CA SER A 195 -8.54 -16.33 -28.93
C SER A 195 -7.53 -16.25 -27.78
N LEU A 196 -7.99 -16.10 -26.53
CA LEU A 196 -7.10 -16.06 -25.36
C LEU A 196 -6.18 -17.30 -25.23
N PRO A 197 -6.67 -18.55 -25.40
CA PRO A 197 -5.81 -19.73 -25.41
C PRO A 197 -4.77 -19.72 -26.54
N ASP A 198 -5.17 -19.32 -27.75
CA ASP A 198 -4.26 -19.26 -28.90
C ASP A 198 -3.14 -18.24 -28.65
N ALA A 199 -3.47 -17.07 -28.11
CA ALA A 199 -2.50 -16.07 -27.69
C ALA A 199 -1.50 -16.62 -26.67
N ALA A 200 -1.97 -17.34 -25.65
CA ALA A 200 -1.07 -17.96 -24.66
C ALA A 200 -0.15 -19.02 -25.29
N ALA A 201 -0.64 -19.80 -26.25
CA ALA A 201 0.15 -20.82 -26.94
C ALA A 201 1.17 -20.21 -27.91
N ARG A 202 0.77 -19.20 -28.69
CA ARG A 202 1.65 -18.44 -29.60
C ARG A 202 2.79 -17.79 -28.83
N GLU A 203 2.47 -17.01 -27.80
CA GLU A 203 3.47 -16.32 -26.98
C GLU A 203 4.42 -17.32 -26.30
N CYS A 204 3.90 -18.47 -25.85
CA CYS A 204 4.77 -19.53 -25.32
C CYS A 204 5.76 -20.03 -26.38
N LEU A 205 5.30 -20.26 -27.60
CA LEU A 205 6.17 -20.70 -28.69
C LEU A 205 7.20 -19.63 -29.06
N GLU A 206 6.78 -18.37 -29.15
CA GLU A 206 7.64 -17.24 -29.51
C GLU A 206 8.70 -16.94 -28.45
N GLU A 207 8.34 -16.91 -27.17
CA GLU A 207 9.26 -16.54 -26.09
C GLU A 207 10.13 -17.72 -25.63
N THR A 208 9.71 -18.97 -25.87
CA THR A 208 10.40 -20.15 -25.33
C THR A 208 10.80 -21.22 -26.33
N GLY A 209 10.23 -21.21 -27.53
CA GLY A 209 10.44 -22.25 -28.52
C GLY A 209 9.70 -23.56 -28.25
N TYR A 210 8.83 -23.63 -27.22
CA TYR A 210 8.07 -24.84 -26.89
C TYR A 210 6.60 -24.73 -27.29
N LYS A 211 6.13 -25.74 -28.03
CA LYS A 211 4.72 -25.97 -28.29
C LYS A 211 4.04 -26.58 -27.07
N VAL A 212 2.87 -26.04 -26.75
CA VAL A 212 2.11 -26.42 -25.57
C VAL A 212 0.64 -26.62 -25.91
N ARG A 213 0.01 -27.53 -25.18
CA ARG A 213 -1.43 -27.71 -25.21
C ARG A 213 -2.04 -27.04 -23.97
N ILE A 214 -2.85 -26.02 -24.22
CA ILE A 214 -3.55 -25.26 -23.19
C ILE A 214 -4.69 -26.09 -22.58
N LEU A 215 -4.84 -26.05 -21.26
CA LEU A 215 -5.97 -26.62 -20.54
C LEU A 215 -6.97 -25.50 -20.22
N GLU A 216 -7.85 -25.20 -21.17
CA GLU A 216 -8.75 -24.05 -21.12
C GLU A 216 -9.65 -24.02 -19.87
N GLU A 217 -10.03 -25.19 -19.34
CA GLU A 217 -10.85 -25.30 -18.14
C GLU A 217 -10.17 -24.78 -16.86
N THR A 218 -8.87 -24.49 -16.93
CA THR A 218 -8.09 -23.97 -15.80
C THR A 218 -8.02 -22.44 -15.77
N ALA A 219 -8.62 -21.77 -16.75
CA ALA A 219 -8.57 -20.32 -16.92
C ALA A 219 -9.02 -19.55 -15.67
N PHE A 220 -8.29 -18.49 -15.33
CA PHE A 220 -8.80 -17.43 -14.45
C PHE A 220 -8.09 -16.10 -14.74
N GLU A 221 -8.80 -15.01 -14.47
CA GLU A 221 -8.29 -13.65 -14.67
C GLU A 221 -7.61 -13.10 -13.41
N ARG A 222 -6.55 -12.32 -13.60
CA ARG A 222 -6.00 -11.40 -12.60
C ARG A 222 -5.72 -10.03 -13.21
N LYS A 223 -5.90 -8.97 -12.40
CA LYS A 223 -5.54 -7.60 -12.73
C LYS A 223 -4.40 -7.14 -11.84
N TYR A 224 -3.34 -6.61 -12.43
CA TYR A 224 -2.18 -6.14 -11.68
C TYR A 224 -1.45 -5.02 -12.42
N ASP A 225 -0.77 -4.19 -11.64
CA ASP A 225 0.21 -3.25 -12.18
C ASP A 225 1.56 -3.95 -12.31
N PHE A 226 2.23 -3.74 -13.44
CA PHE A 226 3.56 -4.25 -13.69
C PHE A 226 4.50 -3.11 -14.12
N PRO A 227 5.48 -2.74 -13.27
CA PRO A 227 6.49 -1.76 -13.65
C PRO A 227 7.43 -2.38 -14.68
N TRP A 228 7.51 -1.79 -15.88
CA TRP A 228 8.40 -2.21 -16.94
C TRP A 228 8.85 -1.02 -17.78
N ASN A 229 10.15 -0.94 -18.05
CA ASN A 229 10.78 0.10 -18.86
C ASN A 229 10.39 1.53 -18.43
N GLY A 230 10.44 1.80 -17.12
CA GLY A 230 10.11 3.09 -16.52
C GLY A 230 8.62 3.45 -16.51
N LYS A 231 7.72 2.56 -16.92
CA LYS A 231 6.27 2.77 -16.94
C LYS A 231 5.54 1.73 -16.10
N ILE A 232 4.43 2.13 -15.47
CA ILE A 232 3.51 1.19 -14.84
C ILE A 232 2.50 0.74 -15.89
N ASN A 233 2.50 -0.55 -16.20
CA ASN A 233 1.55 -1.15 -17.14
C ASN A 233 0.45 -1.85 -16.34
N ALA A 234 -0.80 -1.40 -16.52
CA ALA A 234 -1.96 -2.11 -15.98
C ALA A 234 -2.28 -3.31 -16.88
N CYS A 235 -2.17 -4.52 -16.34
CA CYS A 235 -2.38 -5.78 -17.07
C CYS A 235 -3.68 -6.44 -16.59
N ARG A 236 -4.49 -6.91 -17.53
CA ARG A 236 -5.57 -7.88 -17.29
C ARG A 236 -5.18 -9.17 -17.99
N THR A 237 -4.69 -10.13 -17.21
CA THR A 237 -4.12 -11.36 -17.74
C THR A 237 -4.99 -12.55 -17.38
N VAL A 238 -5.35 -13.35 -18.37
CA VAL A 238 -5.94 -14.68 -18.16
C VAL A 238 -4.82 -15.70 -18.10
N PHE A 239 -4.76 -16.46 -17.01
CA PHE A 239 -3.74 -17.48 -16.78
C PHE A 239 -4.30 -18.86 -17.04
N TYR A 240 -3.51 -19.70 -17.72
CA TYR A 240 -3.83 -21.08 -18.02
C TYR A 240 -2.76 -22.05 -17.50
N LEU A 241 -3.16 -23.27 -17.14
CA LEU A 241 -2.25 -24.40 -17.06
C LEU A 241 -2.02 -24.94 -18.48
N ALA A 242 -0.78 -25.30 -18.81
CA ALA A 242 -0.50 -26.06 -20.02
C ALA A 242 0.49 -27.18 -19.78
N VAL A 243 0.52 -28.09 -20.75
CA VAL A 243 1.47 -29.20 -20.82
C VAL A 243 2.18 -29.15 -22.17
N LEU A 244 3.38 -29.74 -22.24
CA LEU A 244 4.11 -29.85 -23.50
C LEU A 244 3.29 -30.64 -24.53
N ASP A 245 3.29 -30.14 -25.77
CA ASP A 245 2.71 -30.80 -26.95
C ASP A 245 3.81 -31.17 -27.96
N GLN A 246 4.98 -31.49 -27.42
CA GLN A 246 6.16 -31.95 -28.15
C GLN A 246 7.03 -32.77 -27.20
N GLU A 247 8.02 -33.47 -27.76
CA GLU A 247 9.06 -34.08 -26.94
C GLU A 247 9.85 -33.00 -26.19
N TRP A 248 10.23 -33.31 -24.96
CA TRP A 248 11.03 -32.41 -24.16
C TRP A 248 12.43 -32.32 -24.75
N THR A 249 12.87 -31.10 -25.01
CA THR A 249 14.24 -30.76 -25.41
C THR A 249 14.86 -29.83 -24.38
N PRO A 250 16.19 -29.82 -24.20
CA PRO A 250 16.85 -28.82 -23.36
C PRO A 250 16.58 -27.38 -23.83
N PRO A 251 16.57 -26.39 -22.92
CA PRO A 251 16.40 -24.99 -23.30
C PRO A 251 17.46 -24.57 -24.32
N HIS A 252 17.02 -23.84 -25.34
CA HIS A 252 17.88 -23.27 -26.37
C HIS A 252 17.72 -21.75 -26.37
N LYS A 253 18.67 -21.07 -27.02
CA LYS A 253 18.58 -19.63 -27.22
C LYS A 253 17.44 -19.36 -28.21
N VAL A 254 16.51 -18.52 -27.82
CA VAL A 254 15.46 -18.00 -28.67
C VAL A 254 15.86 -16.58 -29.05
N GLU A 255 15.77 -16.24 -30.34
CA GLU A 255 15.96 -14.85 -30.79
C GLU A 255 14.64 -14.10 -30.58
N ASP A 256 14.64 -13.25 -29.56
CA ASP A 256 13.54 -12.37 -29.20
C ASP A 256 14.14 -10.98 -28.86
N ALA A 257 13.39 -10.10 -28.20
CA ALA A 257 13.82 -8.78 -27.80
C ALA A 257 15.09 -8.78 -26.93
N ASP A 258 15.87 -7.68 -26.99
CA ASP A 258 17.15 -7.52 -26.30
C ASP A 258 17.09 -7.75 -24.77
N TYR A 259 15.92 -7.60 -24.17
CA TYR A 259 15.71 -7.86 -22.75
C TYR A 259 15.67 -9.35 -22.40
N HIS A 260 15.39 -10.23 -23.36
CA HIS A 260 15.32 -11.68 -23.19
C HIS A 260 16.72 -12.28 -23.04
N LYS A 261 16.93 -13.04 -21.96
CA LYS A 261 18.23 -13.60 -21.55
C LYS A 261 18.28 -15.12 -21.58
N GLY A 262 17.27 -15.77 -22.14
CA GLY A 262 17.23 -17.21 -22.33
C GLY A 262 16.13 -17.91 -21.54
N VAL A 263 15.80 -19.10 -22.01
CA VAL A 263 14.71 -19.94 -21.52
C VAL A 263 15.23 -20.88 -20.43
N ALA A 264 14.42 -21.17 -19.41
CA ALA A 264 14.78 -22.15 -18.39
C ALA A 264 13.57 -22.91 -17.83
N TRP A 265 13.85 -24.08 -17.28
CA TRP A 265 12.93 -24.87 -16.47
C TRP A 265 13.31 -24.74 -15.00
N ILE A 266 12.50 -24.03 -14.22
CA ILE A 266 12.74 -23.84 -12.78
C ILE A 266 11.98 -24.87 -11.96
N SER A 267 12.51 -25.25 -10.79
CA SER A 267 11.79 -26.14 -9.88
C SER A 267 10.50 -25.48 -9.39
N ALA A 268 9.39 -26.22 -9.39
CA ALA A 268 8.13 -25.73 -8.84
C ALA A 268 8.22 -25.37 -7.35
N LYS A 269 9.22 -25.89 -6.62
CA LYS A 269 9.48 -25.55 -5.22
C LYS A 269 9.99 -24.11 -5.05
N ASP A 270 10.67 -23.57 -6.06
CA ASP A 270 11.30 -22.25 -6.02
C ASP A 270 10.35 -21.14 -6.50
N ALA A 271 9.15 -21.52 -6.99
CA ALA A 271 8.14 -20.60 -7.52
C ALA A 271 7.80 -19.46 -6.56
N SER A 272 7.71 -19.74 -5.25
CA SER A 272 7.39 -18.72 -4.24
C SER A 272 8.45 -17.62 -4.15
N GLN A 273 9.72 -17.98 -4.30
CA GLN A 273 10.82 -17.03 -4.31
C GLN A 273 10.86 -16.28 -5.64
N ILE A 274 10.78 -17.02 -6.75
CA ILE A 274 11.00 -16.49 -8.10
C ILE A 274 9.89 -15.52 -8.52
N PHE A 275 8.62 -15.81 -8.23
CA PHE A 275 7.49 -14.97 -8.64
C PHE A 275 7.06 -13.96 -7.56
N SER A 276 7.81 -13.83 -6.47
CA SER A 276 7.51 -12.91 -5.36
C SER A 276 7.46 -11.43 -5.75
N TYR A 277 7.99 -11.07 -6.93
CA TYR A 277 7.96 -9.71 -7.47
C TYR A 277 6.54 -9.21 -7.79
N ASN A 278 5.55 -10.09 -7.93
CA ASN A 278 4.15 -9.70 -8.12
C ASN A 278 3.20 -10.70 -7.45
N LYS A 279 2.43 -10.22 -6.47
CA LYS A 279 1.51 -11.06 -5.69
C LYS A 279 0.43 -11.77 -6.53
N GLU A 280 -0.06 -11.14 -7.60
CA GLU A 280 -1.12 -11.72 -8.43
C GLU A 280 -0.56 -12.81 -9.35
N ILE A 281 0.64 -12.60 -9.90
CA ILE A 281 1.38 -13.62 -10.67
C ILE A 281 1.76 -14.80 -9.77
N LEU A 282 2.33 -14.54 -8.59
CA LEU A 282 2.67 -15.59 -7.63
C LEU A 282 1.45 -16.44 -7.25
N TRP A 283 0.32 -15.79 -6.96
CA TRP A 283 -0.91 -16.48 -6.64
C TRP A 283 -1.38 -17.35 -7.82
N ALA A 284 -1.29 -16.83 -9.04
CA ALA A 284 -1.67 -17.56 -10.25
C ALA A 284 -0.83 -18.84 -10.43
N VAL A 285 0.49 -18.72 -10.31
CA VAL A 285 1.42 -19.86 -10.37
C VAL A 285 1.09 -20.90 -9.32
N GLN A 286 0.95 -20.50 -8.05
CA GLN A 286 0.65 -21.44 -6.96
C GLN A 286 -0.69 -22.15 -7.16
N LYS A 287 -1.72 -21.46 -7.65
CA LYS A 287 -3.02 -22.08 -7.95
C LYS A 287 -2.91 -23.11 -9.08
N LEU A 288 -2.22 -22.78 -10.17
CA LEU A 288 -2.10 -23.66 -11.32
C LEU A 288 -1.20 -24.87 -11.02
N LEU A 289 -0.15 -24.71 -10.22
CA LEU A 289 0.66 -25.83 -9.71
C LEU A 289 -0.16 -26.82 -8.88
N LYS A 290 -0.99 -26.31 -7.95
CA LYS A 290 -1.91 -27.17 -7.17
C LYS A 290 -2.92 -27.89 -8.07
N THR A 291 -3.39 -27.22 -9.13
CA THR A 291 -4.31 -27.80 -10.11
C THR A 291 -3.62 -28.90 -10.92
N ALA A 292 -2.37 -28.69 -11.33
CA ALA A 292 -1.56 -29.68 -12.03
C ALA A 292 -1.34 -30.94 -11.19
N GLN A 293 -0.97 -30.77 -9.90
CA GLN A 293 -0.77 -31.89 -8.96
C GLN A 293 -2.03 -32.75 -8.79
N LYS A 294 -3.21 -32.11 -8.71
CA LYS A 294 -4.49 -32.83 -8.63
C LYS A 294 -4.77 -33.62 -9.91
N LYS A 295 -4.52 -33.02 -11.08
CA LYS A 295 -4.74 -33.69 -12.37
C LYS A 295 -3.74 -34.83 -12.64
N SER A 296 -2.49 -34.72 -12.17
CA SER A 296 -1.52 -35.82 -12.28
C SER A 296 -1.82 -36.99 -11.36
N ALA A 297 -2.41 -36.74 -10.18
CA ALA A 297 -2.82 -37.81 -9.26
C ALA A 297 -4.06 -38.60 -9.74
N LEU A 298 -4.75 -38.11 -10.78
CA LEU A 298 -5.94 -38.72 -11.39
C LEU A 298 -5.62 -39.53 -12.66
N ARG A 299 -4.34 -39.63 -13.05
CA ARG A 299 -3.85 -40.39 -14.21
C ARG A 299 -2.94 -41.52 -13.75
#